data_AF-A0A2J4R2V6-F1
#
_entry.id   AF-A0A2J4R2V6-F1
#
_cell.length_a   1.000
_cell.length_b   1.000
_cell.length_c   1.000
_cell.angle_alpha   90.00
_cell.angle_beta   90.00
_cell.angle_gamma   90.00
#
_symmetry.space_group_name_H-M   'P 1'
#
loop_
_entity.id
_entity.type
_entity.pdbx_description
1 polymer ?
#
loop_
_entity_poly.entity_id
_entity_poly.type
_entity_poly.pdbx_seq_one_letter_code
_entity_poly.pdbx_strand_id
1 'polypeptide(L)'
;VLIRSHLEQTDADEALVLDSDGWLTECCAANLFWRKGSDVFTPRLDQAGVNGIMRQYILAKLAPSPFRVVEATMRPEALREADEVLVCNALMPLVPVRRWNDKRWSTRELYHFLAPLCELSD
;
A
#
# COMPACT_ATOMS: atom_id res chain seq x y z
N VAL A 1 -13.58 1.67 -12.72
CA VAL A 1 -13.66 1.87 -14.19
C VAL A 1 -13.01 3.18 -14.61
N LEU A 2 -13.47 4.34 -14.14
CA LEU A 2 -12.89 5.64 -14.56
C LEU A 2 -11.41 5.82 -14.17
N ILE A 3 -11.01 5.41 -12.96
CA ILE A 3 -9.61 5.46 -12.50
C ILE A 3 -8.70 4.67 -13.46
N ARG A 4 -9.09 3.43 -13.79
CA ARG A 4 -8.34 2.58 -14.73
C ARG A 4 -8.21 3.22 -16.11
N SER A 5 -9.29 3.80 -16.63
CA SER A 5 -9.28 4.46 -17.95
C SER A 5 -8.35 5.67 -18.00
N HIS A 6 -8.18 6.41 -16.90
CA HIS A 6 -7.19 7.50 -16.82
C HIS A 6 -5.77 6.96 -16.66
N LEU A 7 -5.57 5.91 -15.87
CA LEU A 7 -4.28 5.27 -15.68
C LEU A 7 -3.70 4.75 -17.00
N GLU A 8 -4.53 4.16 -17.85
CA GLU A 8 -4.15 3.64 -19.18
C GLU A 8 -3.67 4.72 -20.16
N GLN A 9 -3.84 6.01 -19.83
CA GLN A 9 -3.30 7.14 -20.59
C GLN A 9 -1.91 7.56 -20.11
N THR A 10 -1.34 6.83 -19.16
CA THR A 10 -0.03 7.11 -18.54
C THR A 10 0.84 5.86 -18.61
N ASP A 11 2.15 6.02 -18.40
CA ASP A 11 3.10 4.90 -18.31
C ASP A 11 3.16 4.24 -16.92
N ALA A 12 2.19 4.52 -16.04
CA ALA A 12 2.16 3.96 -14.69
C ALA A 12 1.44 2.61 -14.64
N ASP A 13 1.95 1.70 -13.83
CA ASP A 13 1.36 0.36 -13.66
C ASP A 13 0.07 0.38 -12.82
N GLU A 14 -0.01 1.33 -11.88
CA GLU A 14 -1.10 1.43 -10.91
C GLU A 14 -1.33 2.90 -10.50
N ALA A 15 -2.57 3.24 -10.15
CA ALA A 15 -2.95 4.57 -9.72
C ALA A 15 -2.96 4.67 -8.19
N LEU A 16 -2.45 5.77 -7.65
CA LEU A 16 -2.69 6.16 -6.26
C LEU A 16 -4.03 6.90 -6.19
N VAL A 17 -4.95 6.42 -5.36
CA VAL A 17 -6.32 6.93 -5.28
C VAL A 17 -6.53 7.68 -3.96
N LEU A 18 -7.11 8.87 -4.08
CA LEU A 18 -7.48 9.72 -2.95
C LEU A 18 -9.00 9.80 -2.83
N ASP A 19 -9.48 10.03 -1.62
CA ASP A 19 -10.88 10.41 -1.41
C ASP A 19 -11.16 11.86 -1.85
N SER A 20 -12.43 12.28 -1.73
CA SER A 20 -12.88 13.62 -2.10
C SER A 20 -12.22 14.74 -1.31
N ASP A 21 -11.75 14.43 -0.10
CA ASP A 21 -11.07 15.39 0.77
C ASP A 21 -9.56 15.42 0.52
N GLY A 22 -9.05 14.53 -0.33
CA GLY A 22 -7.66 14.41 -0.77
C GLY A 22 -6.78 13.59 0.19
N TRP A 23 -7.34 12.66 0.94
CA TRP A 23 -6.61 11.71 1.78
C TRP A 23 -6.27 10.44 1.00
N LEU A 24 -5.13 9.83 1.34
CA LEU A 24 -4.76 8.50 0.82
C LEU A 24 -5.84 7.48 1.18
N THR A 25 -6.25 6.67 0.20
CA THR A 25 -7.26 5.62 0.42
C THR A 25 -6.76 4.28 -0.06
N GLU A 26 -6.50 4.12 -1.35
CA GLU A 26 -6.09 2.84 -1.95
C GLU A 26 -5.45 3.05 -3.33
N CYS A 27 -5.31 1.98 -4.09
CA CYS A 27 -4.97 1.99 -5.51
C CYS A 27 -6.17 1.62 -6.37
N CYS A 28 -6.06 1.60 -7.71
CA CYS A 28 -7.22 1.28 -8.55
C CYS A 28 -7.78 -0.13 -8.29
N ALA A 29 -6.91 -1.10 -7.98
CA ALA A 29 -7.30 -2.48 -7.70
C ALA A 29 -6.49 -3.14 -6.56
N ALA A 30 -5.91 -2.34 -5.66
CA ALA A 30 -5.06 -2.83 -4.58
C ALA A 30 -5.11 -1.91 -3.35
N ASN A 31 -4.81 -2.45 -2.17
CA ASN A 31 -4.60 -1.66 -0.96
C ASN A 31 -3.16 -1.18 -0.85
N LEU A 32 -2.95 -0.09 -0.12
CA LEU A 32 -1.66 0.59 0.04
C LEU A 32 -1.09 0.37 1.45
N PHE A 33 0.21 0.09 1.52
CA PHE A 33 1.01 0.13 2.73
C PHE A 33 2.29 0.95 2.49
N TRP A 34 2.79 1.62 3.51
CA TRP A 34 4.11 2.24 3.46
C TRP A 34 4.83 2.13 4.80
N ARG A 35 6.16 2.11 4.77
CA ARG A 35 7.01 2.03 5.96
C ARG A 35 7.84 3.29 6.12
N LYS A 36 8.01 3.73 7.36
CA LYS A 36 8.98 4.76 7.76
C LYS A 36 9.65 4.31 9.06
N GLY A 37 10.93 3.97 9.01
CA GLY A 37 11.62 3.30 10.11
C GLY A 37 10.95 1.97 10.48
N SER A 38 10.59 1.80 11.75
CA SER A 38 9.88 0.63 12.27
C SER A 38 8.35 0.71 12.16
N ASP A 39 7.82 1.85 11.71
CA ASP A 39 6.38 2.08 11.64
C ASP A 39 5.87 1.73 10.24
N VAL A 40 4.82 0.92 10.19
CA VAL A 40 4.11 0.51 8.98
C VAL A 40 2.73 1.14 9.02
N PHE A 41 2.39 1.84 7.96
CA PHE A 41 1.15 2.57 7.84
C PHE A 41 0.31 1.99 6.71
N THR A 42 -1.00 2.10 6.87
CA THR A 42 -1.98 1.85 5.80
C THR A 42 -3.12 2.86 5.96
N PRO A 43 -3.81 3.25 4.88
CA PRO A 43 -4.96 4.11 5.01
C PRO A 43 -6.06 3.50 5.88
N ARG A 44 -6.72 4.35 6.68
CA ARG A 44 -8.03 4.01 7.25
C ARG A 44 -9.06 3.97 6.14
N LEU A 45 -9.88 2.93 6.14
CA LEU A 45 -10.90 2.68 5.12
C LEU A 45 -12.33 2.77 5.69
N ASP A 46 -12.51 3.61 6.72
CA ASP A 46 -13.80 3.85 7.37
C ASP A 46 -14.74 4.73 6.53
N GLN A 47 -14.19 5.56 5.64
CA GLN A 47 -14.96 6.46 4.76
C GLN A 47 -15.01 6.00 3.31
N ALA A 48 -13.92 5.44 2.78
CA ALA A 48 -13.79 5.04 1.39
C ALA A 48 -12.77 3.91 1.21
N GLY A 49 -12.83 3.26 0.06
CA GLY A 49 -11.94 2.16 -0.33
C GLY A 49 -12.44 0.78 0.09
N VAL A 50 -11.72 -0.25 -0.35
CA VAL A 50 -12.07 -1.65 -0.11
C VAL A 50 -11.19 -2.24 0.97
N ASN A 51 -11.77 -2.71 2.08
CA ASN A 51 -11.02 -3.45 3.10
C ASN A 51 -10.67 -4.87 2.62
N GLY A 52 -9.70 -4.98 1.71
CA GLY A 52 -9.38 -6.22 1.01
C GLY A 52 -8.88 -7.34 1.91
N ILE A 53 -9.14 -8.59 1.51
CA ILE A 53 -8.74 -9.78 2.27
C ILE A 53 -7.23 -9.84 2.50
N MET A 54 -6.43 -9.51 1.48
CA MET A 54 -4.96 -9.48 1.62
C MET A 54 -4.49 -8.39 2.59
N ARG A 55 -5.15 -7.22 2.60
CA ARG A 55 -4.88 -6.16 3.59
C ARG A 55 -5.13 -6.67 5.01
N GLN A 56 -6.29 -7.29 5.24
CA GLN A 56 -6.64 -7.85 6.56
C GLN A 56 -5.63 -8.94 7.00
N TYR A 57 -5.23 -9.80 6.06
CA TYR A 57 -4.23 -10.83 6.30
C TYR A 57 -2.87 -10.23 6.68
N ILE A 58 -2.38 -9.24 5.94
CA ILE A 58 -1.13 -8.52 6.23
C ILE A 58 -1.19 -7.86 7.61
N LEU A 59 -2.29 -7.16 7.94
CA LEU A 59 -2.48 -6.55 9.26
C LEU A 59 -2.39 -7.59 10.39
N ALA A 60 -3.03 -8.76 10.22
CA ALA A 60 -2.97 -9.85 11.19
C ALA A 60 -1.55 -10.42 11.34
N LYS A 61 -0.76 -10.49 10.26
CA LYS A 61 0.64 -10.96 10.31
C LYS A 61 1.60 -9.92 10.89
N LEU A 62 1.30 -8.63 10.74
CA LEU A 62 2.09 -7.56 11.33
C LEU A 62 1.78 -7.35 12.82
N ALA A 63 0.59 -7.72 13.30
CA ALA A 63 0.22 -7.58 14.71
C ALA A 63 1.22 -8.22 15.72
N PRO A 64 1.75 -9.44 15.49
CA PRO A 64 2.79 -10.03 16.34
C PRO A 64 4.23 -9.68 15.91
N SER A 65 4.40 -8.79 14.92
CA SER A 65 5.72 -8.48 14.33
C SER A 65 6.46 -7.38 15.11
N PRO A 66 7.76 -7.15 14.86
CA PRO A 66 8.48 -6.01 15.44
C PRO A 66 8.06 -4.65 14.86
N PHE A 67 7.23 -4.62 13.82
CA PHE A 67 6.75 -3.38 13.22
C PHE A 67 5.54 -2.83 13.98
N ARG A 68 5.53 -1.52 14.21
CA ARG A 68 4.35 -0.84 14.73
C ARG A 68 3.40 -0.52 13.59
N VAL A 69 2.20 -1.09 13.62
CA VAL A 69 1.18 -0.85 12.60
C VAL A 69 0.29 0.33 12.98
N VAL A 70 0.06 1.23 12.03
CA VAL A 70 -0.81 2.40 12.20
C VAL A 70 -1.78 2.52 11.02
N GLU A 71 -3.07 2.32 11.27
CA GLU A 71 -4.10 2.71 10.33
C GLU A 71 -4.32 4.23 10.44
N ALA A 72 -3.95 5.00 9.43
CA ALA A 72 -3.91 6.46 9.48
C ALA A 72 -4.66 7.14 8.32
N THR A 73 -5.17 8.34 8.58
CA THR A 73 -5.65 9.27 7.56
C THR A 73 -4.51 10.23 7.23
N MET A 74 -3.90 10.08 6.06
CA MET A 74 -2.69 10.83 5.68
C MET A 74 -2.80 11.40 4.28
N ARG A 75 -2.14 12.54 4.04
CA ARG A 75 -2.00 13.11 2.71
C ARG A 75 -0.91 12.39 1.90
N PRO A 76 -0.95 12.43 0.56
CA PRO A 76 0.04 11.78 -0.31
C PRO A 76 1.49 12.19 -0.05
N GLU A 77 1.72 13.40 0.47
CA GLU A 77 3.04 13.90 0.83
C GLU A 77 3.76 12.98 1.82
N ALA A 78 3.02 12.24 2.66
CA ALA A 78 3.58 11.24 3.57
C ALA A 78 4.41 10.18 2.86
N LEU A 79 4.05 9.81 1.61
CA LEU A 79 4.80 8.83 0.84
C LEU A 79 6.19 9.35 0.45
N ARG A 80 6.38 10.66 0.30
CA ARG A 80 7.70 11.24 -0.02
C ARG A 80 8.73 10.97 1.09
N GLU A 81 8.26 10.87 2.32
CA GLU A 81 9.07 10.56 3.50
C GLU A 81 9.11 9.06 3.84
N ALA A 82 8.35 8.23 3.13
CA ALA A 82 8.39 6.78 3.32
C ALA A 82 9.72 6.21 2.82
N ASP A 83 10.21 5.19 3.53
CA ASP A 83 11.36 4.39 3.14
C ASP A 83 10.98 3.34 2.09
N GLU A 84 9.75 2.85 2.17
CA GLU A 84 9.21 1.77 1.35
C GLU A 84 7.71 1.93 1.14
N VAL A 85 7.21 1.54 -0.03
CA VAL A 85 5.78 1.53 -0.36
C VAL A 85 5.45 0.19 -1.01
N LEU A 86 4.36 -0.42 -0.57
CA LEU A 86 3.87 -1.71 -1.04
C LEU A 86 2.39 -1.59 -1.42
N VAL A 87 1.97 -2.38 -2.40
CA VAL A 87 0.55 -2.58 -2.73
C VAL A 87 0.21 -4.06 -2.68
N CYS A 88 -1.05 -4.38 -2.37
CA CYS A 88 -1.50 -5.76 -2.24
C CYS A 88 -2.95 -5.94 -2.67
N ASN A 89 -3.26 -7.09 -3.25
CA ASN A 89 -4.63 -7.59 -3.41
C ASN A 89 -4.63 -9.13 -3.36
N ALA A 90 -5.78 -9.76 -3.59
CA ALA A 90 -5.90 -11.22 -3.51
C ALA A 90 -5.17 -11.99 -4.63
N LEU A 91 -4.89 -11.35 -5.76
CA LEU A 91 -4.26 -11.98 -6.94
C LEU A 91 -2.76 -11.71 -7.03
N MET A 92 -2.36 -10.52 -6.59
CA MET A 92 -1.00 -10.04 -6.44
C MET A 92 -0.80 -9.80 -4.94
N PRO A 93 -0.43 -10.85 -4.18
CA PRO A 93 -0.49 -10.83 -2.72
C PRO A 93 0.38 -9.72 -2.12
N LEU A 94 1.51 -9.41 -2.74
CA LEU A 94 2.36 -8.29 -2.35
C LEU A 94 3.22 -7.81 -3.51
N VAL A 95 3.20 -6.51 -3.79
CA VAL A 95 4.00 -5.91 -4.86
C VAL A 95 4.74 -4.67 -4.33
N PRO A 96 6.07 -4.61 -4.45
CA PRO A 96 6.83 -3.46 -4.01
C PRO A 96 6.79 -2.33 -5.06
N VAL A 97 6.46 -1.12 -4.61
CA VAL A 97 6.46 0.07 -5.46
C VAL A 97 7.88 0.60 -5.58
N ARG A 98 8.34 0.78 -6.82
CA ARG A 98 9.70 1.27 -7.12
C ARG A 98 9.79 2.78 -7.22
N ARG A 99 8.72 3.44 -7.68
CA ARG A 99 8.69 4.87 -7.94
C ARG A 99 7.27 5.42 -7.88
N TRP A 100 7.14 6.64 -7.40
CA TRP A 100 5.96 7.49 -7.57
C TRP A 100 6.43 8.89 -7.93
N ASN A 101 6.03 9.40 -9.10
CA ASN A 101 6.57 10.63 -9.67
C ASN A 101 8.11 10.63 -9.73
N ASP A 102 8.75 11.56 -9.03
CA ASP A 102 10.19 11.75 -8.89
C ASP A 102 10.80 10.92 -7.75
N LYS A 103 10.00 10.51 -6.77
CA LYS A 103 10.45 9.72 -5.62
C LYS A 103 10.66 8.26 -6.01
N ARG A 104 11.85 7.71 -5.71
CA ARG A 104 12.18 6.29 -5.87
C ARG A 104 12.41 5.64 -4.52
N TRP A 105 11.93 4.42 -4.38
CA TRP A 105 12.17 3.58 -3.19
C TRP A 105 13.00 2.36 -3.58
N SER A 106 14.14 2.20 -2.91
CA SER A 106 15.05 1.06 -3.09
C SER A 106 15.00 0.07 -1.94
N THR A 107 14.50 0.47 -0.75
CA THR A 107 14.42 -0.44 0.40
C THR A 107 13.33 -1.49 0.19
N ARG A 108 13.56 -2.70 0.73
CA ARG A 108 12.70 -3.88 0.56
C ARG A 108 12.51 -4.65 1.87
N GLU A 109 12.70 -3.98 3.00
CA GLU A 109 12.69 -4.63 4.31
C GLU A 109 11.31 -5.18 4.66
N LEU A 110 10.27 -4.36 4.50
CA LEU A 110 8.90 -4.78 4.75
C LEU A 110 8.47 -5.83 3.72
N TYR A 111 8.85 -5.64 2.44
CA TYR A 111 8.59 -6.63 1.39
C TYR A 111 9.18 -7.99 1.75
N HIS A 112 10.46 -8.07 2.12
CA HIS A 112 11.11 -9.34 2.46
C HIS A 112 10.54 -9.99 3.73
N PHE A 113 10.04 -9.20 4.68
CA PHE A 113 9.32 -9.72 5.83
C PHE A 113 7.97 -10.34 5.44
N LEU A 114 7.19 -9.65 4.62
CA LEU A 114 5.81 -10.04 4.29
C LEU A 114 5.72 -11.06 3.15
N ALA A 115 6.60 -11.02 2.15
CA ALA A 115 6.50 -11.85 0.95
C ALA A 115 6.41 -13.36 1.26
N PRO A 116 7.27 -13.95 2.14
CA PRO A 116 7.15 -15.36 2.51
C PRO A 116 5.81 -15.67 3.18
N LEU A 117 5.22 -14.73 3.91
CA LEU A 117 3.96 -14.94 4.63
C LEU A 117 2.74 -14.86 3.71
N CYS A 118 2.84 -14.11 2.60
CA CYS A 118 1.72 -13.83 1.69
C CYS A 118 1.73 -14.71 0.43
N GLU A 119 2.90 -15.24 0.03
CA GLU A 119 3.05 -16.10 -1.15
C GLU A 119 2.89 -17.59 -0.83
N LEU A 120 3.00 -17.97 0.44
CA LEU A 120 2.66 -19.31 0.91
C LEU A 120 1.13 -19.42 1.01
N SER A 121 0.53 -19.99 -0.02
CA SER A 121 -0.85 -20.45 0.00
C SER A 121 -0.83 -21.85 0.64
N ASP A 122 -1.34 -21.99 1.86
CA ASP A 122 -1.72 -23.31 2.39
C ASP A 122 -2.97 -23.84 1.67
#